data_AF-G5LL24-F1
#
_entry.id   AF-G5LL24-F1
#
_cell.length_a   1.000
_cell.length_b   1.000
_cell.length_c   1.000
_cell.angle_alpha   90.00
_cell.angle_beta   90.00
_cell.angle_gamma   90.00
#
_symmetry.space_group_name_H-M   'P 1'
#
loop_
_entity.id
_entity.type
_entity.pdbx_description
1 polymer ?
#
loop_
_entity_poly.entity_id
_entity_poly.type
_entity_poly.pdbx_seq_one_letter_code
_entity_poly.pdbx_strand_id
1 'polypeptide(L)' 'TPEYNISLGERRANAVKMYLQGKGVSADQISIVSYGKEKPAVLGHDEAAYAKNRRAVLVY' A
#
# COMPACT_ATOMS: atom_id res chain seq x y z
N THR A 1 8.24 8.21 12.19
CA THR A 1 8.19 9.40 11.32
C THR A 1 7.43 9.10 10.04
N PRO A 2 7.03 10.10 9.24
CA PRO A 2 6.38 9.89 7.95
C PRO A 2 7.14 8.91 7.03
N GLU A 3 8.48 8.99 6.95
CA GLU A 3 9.28 8.12 6.08
C GLU A 3 9.21 6.64 6.48
N TYR A 4 9.06 6.34 7.77
CA TYR A 4 8.90 4.96 8.24
C TYR A 4 7.61 4.31 7.68
N ASN A 5 6.51 5.08 7.61
CA ASN A 5 5.24 4.55 7.09
C ASN A 5 5.28 4.40 5.55
N ILE A 6 5.98 5.29 4.86
CA ILE A 6 6.19 5.19 3.41
C ILE A 6 6.97 3.92 3.07
N SER A 7 8.12 3.70 3.72
CA SER A 7 8.95 2.50 3.49
C SER A 7 8.27 1.19 3.93
N LEU A 8 7.40 1.24 4.95
CA LEU A 8 6.59 0.09 5.33
C LEU A 8 5.52 -0.25 4.27
N GLY A 9 4.84 0.76 3.73
CA GLY A 9 3.88 0.59 2.64
C GLY A 9 4.53 0.06 1.37
N GLU A 10 5.73 0.56 1.04
CA GLU A 10 6.51 0.12 -0.12
C GLU A 10 6.96 -1.34 0.01
N ARG A 11 7.44 -1.77 1.19
CA ARG A 11 7.77 -3.18 1.45
C ARG A 11 6.56 -4.11 1.28
N ARG A 12 5.39 -3.70 1.75
CA ARG A 12 4.14 -4.47 1.59
C ARG A 12 3.71 -4.56 0.13
N ALA A 13 3.80 -3.45 -0.61
CA ALA A 13 3.46 -3.44 -2.03
C ALA A 13 4.43 -4.29 -2.86
N ASN A 14 5.73 -4.29 -2.53
CA ASN A 14 6.71 -5.17 -3.16
C ASN A 14 6.42 -6.66 -2.93
N ALA A 15 5.98 -7.05 -1.73
CA ALA A 15 5.57 -8.43 -1.47
C ALA A 15 4.38 -8.87 -2.34
N VAL A 16 3.41 -7.98 -2.56
CA VAL A 16 2.27 -8.24 -3.46
C VAL A 16 2.72 -8.31 -4.92
N LYS A 17 3.63 -7.43 -5.35
CA LYS A 17 4.21 -7.47 -6.70
C LYS A 17 4.92 -8.80 -6.96
N MET A 18 5.75 -9.27 -6.03
CA MET A 18 6.44 -10.57 -6.17
C MET A 18 5.45 -11.73 -6.29
N TYR A 19 4.36 -11.71 -5.51
CA TYR A 19 3.31 -12.73 -5.61
C TYR A 19 2.64 -12.73 -7.00
N LEU A 20 2.28 -11.55 -7.52
CA LEU A 20 1.66 -11.40 -8.84
C LEU A 20 2.61 -11.79 -9.98
N GLN A 21 3.89 -11.46 -9.88
CA GLN A 21 4.92 -11.90 -10.81
C GLN A 21 5.05 -13.43 -10.82
N GLY A 22 5.01 -14.08 -9.65
CA GLY A 22 4.98 -15.54 -9.54
C GLY A 22 3.72 -16.19 -10.16
N LYS A 23 2.66 -15.40 -10.41
CA LYS A 23 1.45 -15.82 -11.12
C LYS A 23 1.47 -15.48 -12.62
N GLY A 24 2.57 -14.93 -13.13
CA GLY A 24 2.76 -14.62 -14.55
C GLY A 24 2.41 -13.19 -14.97
N VAL A 25 2.16 -12.28 -14.02
CA VAL A 25 1.95 -10.85 -14.33
C VAL A 25 3.29 -10.18 -14.61
N SER A 26 3.40 -9.44 -15.73
CA SER A 26 4.64 -8.73 -16.06
C SER A 26 4.93 -7.62 -15.04
N ALA A 27 6.22 -7.47 -14.69
CA ALA A 27 6.69 -6.42 -13.78
C ALA A 27 6.32 -5.02 -14.28
N ASP A 28 6.28 -4.84 -15.60
CA ASP A 28 6.04 -3.57 -16.29
C ASP A 28 4.57 -3.13 -16.19
N GLN A 29 3.67 -4.07 -15.90
CA GLN A 29 2.25 -3.80 -15.67
C GLN A 29 1.95 -3.40 -14.22
N ILE A 30 2.96 -3.40 -13.33
CA ILE A 30 2.78 -3.16 -11.90
C ILE A 30 3.61 -1.95 -11.45
N SER A 31 2.91 -0.83 -11.21
CA SER A 31 3.46 0.34 -10.53
C SER A 31 3.15 0.30 -9.03
N ILE A 32 4.16 0.57 -8.20
CA ILE A 32 4.03 0.63 -6.75
C ILE A 32 4.05 2.09 -6.32
N VAL A 33 3.01 2.53 -5.61
CA VAL A 33 2.98 3.86 -4.99
C VAL A 33 2.56 3.70 -3.53
N SER A 34 3.40 4.18 -2.62
CA SER A 34 3.13 4.19 -1.17
C SER A 34 2.86 5.62 -0.71
N TYR A 35 1.61 5.91 -0.33
CA TYR A 35 1.21 7.23 0.17
C TYR A 35 1.47 7.41 1.68
N GLY A 36 2.09 6.44 2.35
CA GLY A 36 2.32 6.50 3.80
C GLY A 36 1.04 6.79 4.59
N LYS A 37 1.06 7.81 5.45
CA LYS A 37 -0.12 8.32 6.19
C LYS A 37 -0.79 9.52 5.51
N GLU A 38 -0.32 9.93 4.33
CA GLU A 38 -0.72 11.21 3.72
C GLU A 38 -2.05 11.14 2.96
N LYS A 39 -2.51 9.94 2.58
CA LYS A 39 -3.85 9.73 2.00
C LYS A 39 -4.67 8.73 2.83
N PRO A 40 -5.19 9.15 4.00
CA PRO A 40 -6.15 8.32 4.74
C PRO A 40 -7.45 8.17 3.93
N ALA A 41 -8.00 6.96 3.87
CA ALA A 41 -9.30 6.69 3.27
C ALA A 41 -10.44 7.28 4.12
N VAL A 42 -10.24 7.39 5.43
CA VAL A 42 -11.14 8.03 6.38
C VAL A 42 -10.33 8.98 7.26
N LEU A 43 -10.73 10.25 7.28
CA LEU A 43 -10.17 11.24 8.21
C LEU A 43 -10.67 10.91 9.63
N GLY A 44 -9.75 10.66 10.54
CA GLY A 44 -10.06 10.28 11.92
C GLY A 44 -8.84 9.75 12.66
N HIS A 45 -8.83 9.93 13.98
CA HIS A 45 -7.76 9.48 14.88
C HIS A 45 -8.23 8.38 15.85
N ASP A 46 -9.28 7.65 15.50
CA ASP A 46 -9.83 6.54 16.27
C ASP A 46 -9.42 5.18 15.66
N GLU A 47 -9.55 4.10 16.44
CA GLU A 47 -9.16 2.76 15.98
C GLU A 47 -10.01 2.30 14.78
N ALA A 48 -11.25 2.80 14.68
CA ALA A 48 -12.12 2.52 13.55
C ALA A 48 -11.60 3.12 12.23
N ALA A 49 -11.11 4.36 12.24
CA ALA A 49 -10.44 4.99 11.10
C ALA A 49 -9.10 4.30 10.81
N TYR A 50 -8.31 3.96 11.82
CA TYR A 50 -7.04 3.25 11.61
C TYR A 50 -7.24 1.87 10.98
N ALA A 51 -8.27 1.11 11.38
CA ALA A 51 -8.59 -0.17 10.77
C ALA A 51 -8.92 -0.04 9.27
N LYS A 52 -9.68 0.99 8.89
CA LYS A 52 -10.05 1.26 7.49
C LYS A 52 -8.88 1.81 6.66
N ASN A 53 -7.96 2.54 7.29
CA ASN A 53 -6.80 3.16 6.63
C ASN A 53 -5.64 2.18 6.39
N ARG A 54 -5.62 1.01 7.06
CA ARG A 54 -4.65 -0.07 6.80
C ARG A 54 -5.07 -0.93 5.59
N ARG A 55 -5.09 -0.35 4.38
CA ARG A 55 -5.61 -1.00 3.17
C ARG A 55 -4.59 -0.98 2.01
N ALA A 56 -4.52 -2.08 1.26
CA ALA A 56 -3.90 -2.11 -0.07
C ALA A 56 -5.00 -1.92 -1.13
N VAL A 57 -4.78 -1.03 -2.11
CA VAL A 57 -5.73 -0.74 -3.19
C VAL A 57 -5.08 -1.11 -4.51
N LEU A 58 -5.72 -1.97 -5.30
CA LEU A 58 -5.40 -2.13 -6.71
C LEU A 58 -6.22 -1.11 -7.50
N VAL A 59 -5.53 -0.31 -8.31
CA VAL A 59 -6.14 0.58 -9.31
C VAL A 59 -5.70 0.05 -10.67
N TYR A 60 -6.66 -0.23 -11.55
CA TYR A 60 -6.48 -0.78 -12.90
C TYR A 60 -6.95 0.22 -13.95
#